data_AF-A0A380U137-F1
#
_entry.id   AF-A0A380U137-F1
#
_cell.length_a   1.000
_cell.length_b   1.000
_cell.length_c   1.000
_cell.angle_alpha   90.00
_cell.angle_beta   90.00
_cell.angle_gamma   90.00
#
_symmetry.space_group_name_H-M   'P 1'
#
loop_
_entity.id
_entity.type
_entity.pdbx_description
1 polymer ?
#
loop_
_entity_poly.entity_id
_entity_poly.type
_entity_poly.pdbx_seq_one_letter_code
_entity_poly.pdbx_strand_id
1 'polypeptide(L)'
;MCLGIPGQIVQVADTALQLATADVCGVKREVNISLICDGDPQQLINKWVLIHVGFAMSIIDEEEAKQTQEALIAMSQLEHEVSDFLGLNPK
;
A
#
# COMPACT_ATOMS: atom_id res chain seq x y z
N MET A 1 7.70 -14.23 0.08
CA MET A 1 7.20 -13.41 1.20
C MET A 1 7.15 -11.98 0.72
N CYS A 2 6.02 -11.54 0.16
CA CYS A 2 5.86 -10.17 -0.31
C CYS A 2 4.93 -9.45 0.68
N LEU A 3 5.45 -8.46 1.40
CA LEU A 3 4.64 -7.60 2.26
C LEU A 3 3.77 -6.73 1.34
N GLY A 4 2.45 -6.79 1.51
CA GLY A 4 1.54 -5.87 0.82
C GLY A 4 1.88 -4.44 1.20
N ILE A 5 1.81 -3.51 0.24
CA ILE A 5 2.10 -2.10 0.52
C ILE A 5 0.77 -1.41 0.87
N PRO A 6 0.67 -0.73 2.02
CA PRO A 6 -0.54 0.02 2.36
C PRO A 6 -0.71 1.21 1.41
N GLY A 7 -1.93 1.46 1.00
CA GLY A 7 -2.30 2.64 0.21
C GLY A 7 -3.72 3.10 0.53
N GLN A 8 -3.96 4.41 0.41
CA GLN A 8 -5.27 5.00 0.62
C GLN A 8 -6.01 5.13 -0.70
N ILE A 9 -7.25 4.65 -0.78
CA ILE A 9 -8.09 4.85 -1.97
C ILE A 9 -8.52 6.32 -2.06
N VAL A 10 -8.07 7.01 -3.11
CA VAL A 10 -8.37 8.43 -3.34
C VAL A 10 -9.45 8.64 -4.40
N GLN A 11 -9.69 7.64 -5.26
CA GLN A 11 -10.70 7.70 -6.30
C GLN A 11 -11.14 6.28 -6.66
N VAL A 12 -12.41 6.13 -7.02
CA VAL A 12 -12.96 4.87 -7.51
C VAL A 12 -13.58 5.07 -8.89
N ALA A 13 -13.25 4.20 -9.83
CA ALA A 13 -13.76 4.28 -11.19
C ALA A 13 -15.14 3.61 -11.27
N ASP A 14 -16.09 4.28 -11.93
CA ASP A 14 -17.43 3.73 -12.18
C ASP A 14 -17.41 2.81 -13.41
N THR A 15 -16.69 1.69 -13.27
CA THR A 15 -16.46 0.73 -14.35
C THR A 15 -16.69 -0.70 -13.86
N ALA A 16 -17.13 -1.57 -14.76
CA ALA A 16 -17.37 -2.98 -14.44
C ALA A 16 -16.12 -3.74 -13.96
N LEU A 17 -14.92 -3.18 -14.18
CA LEU A 17 -13.65 -3.79 -13.78
C LEU A 17 -13.28 -3.54 -12.31
N GLN A 18 -14.08 -2.77 -11.56
CA GLN A 18 -13.86 -2.45 -10.15
C GLN A 18 -12.42 -1.94 -9.90
N LEU A 19 -12.04 -0.91 -10.65
CA LEU A 19 -10.74 -0.25 -10.54
C LEU A 19 -10.84 0.97 -9.63
N ALA A 20 -9.79 1.21 -8.86
CA ALA A 20 -9.64 2.38 -8.01
C ALA A 20 -8.23 2.95 -8.13
N THR A 21 -8.08 4.24 -7.83
CA THR A 21 -6.77 4.86 -7.64
C THR A 21 -6.44 4.87 -6.16
N ALA A 22 -5.32 4.24 -5.81
CA ALA A 22 -4.74 4.29 -4.48
C ALA A 22 -3.52 5.24 -4.47
N ASP A 23 -3.39 6.07 -3.43
CA ASP A 23 -2.16 6.77 -3.10
C ASP A 23 -1.29 5.87 -2.22
N VAL A 24 -0.11 5.53 -2.74
CA VAL A 24 0.88 4.70 -2.08
C VAL A 24 2.13 5.54 -1.88
N CYS A 25 2.35 6.02 -0.65
CA CYS A 25 3.49 6.87 -0.29
C CYS A 25 3.69 8.10 -1.21
N GLY A 26 2.60 8.74 -1.65
CA GLY A 26 2.62 9.91 -2.55
C GLY A 26 2.55 9.56 -4.04
N VAL A 27 2.49 8.27 -4.39
CA VAL A 27 2.39 7.81 -5.78
C VAL A 27 1.01 7.23 -6.03
N LYS A 28 0.28 7.83 -6.98
CA LYS A 28 -1.03 7.32 -7.43
C LYS A 28 -0.84 6.07 -8.28
N ARG A 29 -1.52 4.98 -7.93
CA ARG A 29 -1.53 3.72 -8.66
C ARG A 29 -2.94 3.21 -8.86
N GLU A 30 -3.19 2.64 -10.03
CA GLU A 30 -4.43 1.92 -10.30
C GLU A 30 -4.36 0.55 -9.62
N VAL A 31 -5.43 0.20 -8.90
CA VAL A 31 -5.57 -1.05 -8.17
C VAL A 31 -6.95 -1.62 -8.39
N ASN A 32 -7.03 -2.95 -8.47
CA ASN A 32 -8.29 -3.65 -8.55
C ASN A 32 -8.84 -3.90 -7.14
N ILE A 33 -10.06 -3.45 -6.88
CA ILE A 33 -10.73 -3.54 -5.57
C ILE A 33 -11.80 -4.64 -5.52
N SER A 34 -11.91 -5.47 -6.56
CA SER A 34 -12.95 -6.50 -6.64
C SER A 34 -12.98 -7.49 -5.48
N LEU A 35 -11.82 -7.74 -4.87
CA LEU A 35 -11.68 -8.71 -3.77
C LEU A 35 -12.20 -8.17 -2.42
N ILE A 36 -12.34 -6.86 -2.28
CA ILE A 36 -12.75 -6.19 -1.03
C ILE A 36 -14.04 -5.38 -1.19
N CYS A 37 -14.61 -5.36 -2.39
CA CYS A 37 -15.76 -4.55 -2.75
C CYS A 37 -17.05 -5.39 -2.69
N ASP A 38 -17.63 -5.53 -1.50
CA ASP A 38 -18.87 -6.28 -1.26
C ASP A 38 -20.17 -5.50 -1.57
N GLY A 39 -20.05 -4.23 -1.95
CA GLY A 39 -21.19 -3.34 -2.16
C GLY A 39 -20.86 -2.18 -3.08
N ASP A 40 -21.18 -0.97 -2.63
CA ASP A 40 -20.89 0.25 -3.38
C ASP A 40 -19.38 0.57 -3.34
N PRO A 41 -18.67 0.55 -4.48
CA PRO A 41 -17.25 0.87 -4.55
C PRO A 41 -16.91 2.25 -3.97
N GLN A 42 -17.84 3.21 -4.00
CA GLN A 42 -17.63 4.55 -3.46
C GLN A 42 -17.37 4.55 -1.95
N GLN A 43 -17.81 3.53 -1.21
CA GLN A 43 -17.56 3.38 0.23
C GLN A 43 -16.09 3.14 0.55
N LEU A 44 -15.29 2.74 -0.44
CA LEU A 44 -13.86 2.52 -0.27
C LEU A 44 -13.06 3.81 -0.35
N ILE A 45 -13.64 4.94 -0.77
CA ILE A 45 -12.92 6.23 -0.76
C ILE A 45 -12.47 6.58 0.66
N ASN A 46 -11.23 7.05 0.78
CA ASN A 46 -10.50 7.33 2.02
C ASN A 46 -10.16 6.10 2.89
N LYS A 47 -10.50 4.88 2.46
CA LYS A 47 -10.09 3.65 3.16
C LYS A 47 -8.65 3.29 2.83
N TRP A 48 -7.98 2.70 3.81
CA TRP A 48 -6.65 2.13 3.65
C TRP A 48 -6.75 0.67 3.28
N VAL A 49 -5.94 0.24 2.33
CA VAL A 49 -5.95 -1.14 1.83
C VAL A 49 -4.54 -1.67 1.67
N LEU A 50 -4.35 -2.97 1.87
CA LEU A 50 -3.11 -3.66 1.55
C LEU A 50 -3.10 -4.05 0.07
N ILE A 51 -2.13 -3.53 -0.68
CA ILE A 51 -2.02 -3.76 -2.11
C ILE A 51 -0.97 -4.84 -2.37
N HIS A 52 -1.34 -5.85 -3.15
CA HIS A 52 -0.44 -6.91 -3.60
C HIS A 52 -0.62 -7.16 -5.10
N VAL A 53 0.44 -6.97 -5.89
CA VAL A 53 0.48 -7.23 -7.35
C VAL A 53 -0.65 -6.55 -8.14
N GLY A 54 -1.09 -5.36 -7.70
CA GLY A 54 -2.15 -4.59 -8.35
C GLY A 54 -3.57 -4.87 -7.82
N PHE A 55 -3.72 -5.71 -6.80
CA PHE A 55 -5.00 -5.97 -6.15
C PHE A 55 -5.02 -5.45 -4.73
N ALA A 56 -6.14 -4.86 -4.31
CA ALA A 56 -6.42 -4.60 -2.91
C ALA A 56 -6.87 -5.92 -2.26
N MET A 57 -6.07 -6.41 -1.32
CA MET A 57 -6.27 -7.70 -0.67
C MET A 57 -7.18 -7.62 0.55
N SER A 58 -7.05 -6.55 1.34
CA SER A 58 -7.83 -6.33 2.54
C SER A 58 -7.88 -4.84 2.86
N ILE A 59 -8.98 -4.43 3.50
CA ILE A 59 -9.11 -3.11 4.11
C ILE A 59 -8.42 -3.18 5.48
N ILE A 60 -7.61 -2.18 5.79
CA ILE A 60 -6.91 -2.03 7.07
C ILE A 60 -7.26 -0.69 7.69
N ASP A 61 -7.09 -0.58 9.00
CA ASP A 61 -7.27 0.70 9.69
C ASP A 61 -6.09 1.63 9.44
N GLU A 62 -6.33 2.95 9.48
CA GLU A 62 -5.31 3.97 9.24
C GLU A 62 -4.14 3.85 10.23
N GLU A 63 -4.43 3.52 11.50
CA GLU A 63 -3.41 3.32 12.52
C GLU A 63 -2.54 2.09 12.23
N GLU A 64 -3.15 0.99 11.77
CA GLU A 64 -2.43 -0.22 11.35
C GLU A 64 -1.59 0.03 10.09
N ALA A 65 -2.13 0.80 9.13
CA ALA A 65 -1.42 1.21 7.94
C ALA A 65 -0.17 2.03 8.29
N LYS A 66 -0.30 2.99 9.21
CA LYS A 66 0.79 3.84 9.67
C LYS A 66 1.85 3.04 10.42
N GLN A 67 1.44 2.16 11.34
CA GLN A 67 2.38 1.28 12.06
C GLN A 67 3.14 0.35 11.13
N THR A 68 2.46 -0.22 10.12
CA THR A 68 3.09 -1.08 9.11
C THR A 68 4.07 -0.29 8.25
N GLN A 69 3.69 0.92 7.83
CA GLN A 69 4.57 1.80 7.06
C GLN A 69 5.79 2.24 7.87
N GLU A 70 5.61 2.60 9.14
CA GLU A 70 6.71 2.94 10.05
C GLU A 70 7.64 1.75 10.30
N ALA A 71 7.10 0.55 10.51
CA ALA A 71 7.89 -0.67 10.66
C ALA A 71 8.71 -0.99 9.40
N LEU A 72 8.11 -0.85 8.22
CA LEU A 72 8.80 -1.01 6.94
C LEU A 72 9.94 0.00 6.75
N ILE A 73 9.70 1.27 7.09
CA ILE A 73 10.72 2.33 7.02
C ILE A 73 11.86 2.06 8.02
N ALA A 74 11.53 1.69 9.25
CA ALA A 74 12.52 1.39 10.28
C ALA A 74 13.43 0.21 9.90
N MET A 75 12.87 -0.84 9.31
CA MET A 75 13.65 -1.97 8.80
C MET A 75 14.56 -1.56 7.64
N SER A 76 14.06 -0.74 6.70
CA SER A 76 14.86 -0.23 5.58
C SER A 76 16.02 0.67 6.05
N GLN A 77 15.81 1.49 7.08
CA GLN A 77 16.86 2.31 7.68
C GLN A 77 17.95 1.46 8.34
N LEU A 78 17.55 0.42 9.09
CA LEU A 78 18.47 -0.54 9.70
C LEU A 78 19.32 -1.28 8.67
N GLU A 79 18.72 -1.72 7.55
CA GLU A 79 19.46 -2.32 6.44
C GLU A 79 20.49 -1.35 5.84
N HIS A 80 20.14 -0.07 5.70
CA HIS A 80 21.05 0.95 5.17
C HIS A 80 22.22 1.21 6.12
N GLU A 81 21.96 1.36 7.42
CA GLU A 81 23.00 1.55 8.45
C GLU A 81 23.94 0.34 8.57
N VAL A 82 23.40 -0.88 8.49
CA VAL A 82 24.19 -2.11 8.50
C VAL A 82 25.03 -2.23 7.22
N SER A 83 24.48 -1.88 6.06
CA SER A 83 25.21 -1.90 4.79
C SER A 83 26.34 -0.86 4.76
N ASP A 84 26.09 0.34 5.28
CA ASP A 84 27.09 1.40 5.42
C ASP A 84 28.19 0.99 6.41
N PHE A 85 27.84 0.33 7.53
CA PHE A 85 28.80 -0.20 8.50
C PHE A 85 29.64 -1.35 7.94
N LEU A 86 29.04 -2.23 7.14
CA LEU A 86 29.73 -3.37 6.51
C LEU A 86 30.52 -2.99 5.24
N GLY A 87 30.43 -1.73 4.79
CA GLY A 87 31.21 -1.21 3.65
C GLY A 87 30.84 -1.82 2.30
N LEU A 88 29.61 -2.33 2.15
CA LEU A 88 29.16 -3.04 0.94
C LEU A 88 28.74 -2.10 -0.21
N ASN A 89 28.70 -0.78 0.03
CA ASN A 89 28.48 0.26 -0.99
C ASN A 89 29.74 1.11 -1.18
N PRO A 90 30.73 0.67 -1.97
CA PRO A 90 31.66 1.61 -2.58
C PRO A 90 30.89 2.41 -3.63
N LYS A 91 30.99 3.74 -3.53
CA LYS A 91 30.42 4.74 -4.46
C LYS A 91 30.51 4.37 -5.94
#